data_AF-A0A8J4XC07-F1
#
_entry.id   AF-A0A8J4XC07-F1
#
_cell.length_a   1.000
_cell.length_b   1.000
_cell.length_c   1.000
_cell.angle_alpha   90.00
_cell.angle_beta   90.00
_cell.angle_gamma   90.00
#
_symmetry.space_group_name_H-M   'P 1'
#
loop_
_entity.id
_entity.type
_entity.pdbx_description
1 polymer ?
#
loop_
_entity_poly.entity_id
_entity_poly.type
_entity_poly.pdbx_seq_one_letter_code
_entity_poly.pdbx_strand_id
1 'polypeptide(L)'
;VNEKSLCELLELSRQQYQSHVDSVHLLPVDIIKFDGEPLKYWQFIRLWSSVIDKETVPDQEKLTRLYQYTVGQARDAIAHCLYNPDSSLGYAEAMAILKRCFGNPYAVSQA
;
A
#
# COMPACT_ATOMS: atom_id res chain seq x y z
N VAL A 1 13.94 -28.75 36.87
CA VAL A 1 13.24 -27.80 35.98
C VAL A 1 12.07 -27.26 36.77
N ASN A 2 12.04 -25.95 37.01
CA ASN A 2 11.09 -25.33 37.93
C ASN A 2 10.03 -24.59 37.12
N GLU A 3 8.80 -24.50 37.64
CA GLU A 3 7.64 -23.91 36.96
C GLU A 3 7.89 -22.48 36.45
N LYS A 4 8.63 -21.66 37.22
CA LYS A 4 9.05 -20.32 36.80
C LYS A 4 9.87 -20.31 35.51
N SER A 5 10.81 -21.24 35.38
CA SER A 5 11.66 -21.35 34.19
C SER A 5 10.86 -21.80 32.96
N LEU A 6 9.75 -22.53 33.15
CA LEU A 6 8.84 -22.89 32.07
C LEU A 6 8.00 -21.69 31.62
N CYS A 7 7.51 -20.87 32.56
CA CYS A 7 6.80 -19.63 32.22
C CYS A 7 7.70 -18.64 31.49
N GLU A 8 8.94 -18.44 31.95
CA GLU A 8 9.92 -17.59 31.27
C GLU A 8 10.19 -18.08 29.84
N LEU A 9 10.34 -19.39 29.63
CA LEU A 9 10.50 -19.97 28.30
C LEU A 9 9.26 -19.79 27.41
N LEU A 10 8.05 -19.94 27.96
CA LEU A 10 6.80 -19.71 27.23
C LEU A 10 6.65 -18.22 26.85
N GLU A 11 7.01 -17.30 27.73
CA GLU A 11 6.97 -15.86 27.46
C GLU A 11 7.99 -15.46 26.40
N LEU A 12 9.21 -15.99 26.48
CA LEU A 12 10.26 -15.79 25.47
C LEU A 12 9.83 -16.33 24.11
N SER A 13 9.29 -17.56 24.06
CA SER A 13 8.78 -18.11 22.80
C SER A 13 7.62 -17.27 22.24
N ARG A 14 6.69 -16.79 23.08
CA ARG A 14 5.59 -15.90 22.66
C ARG A 14 6.11 -14.59 22.08
N GLN A 15 7.09 -13.96 22.73
CA GLN A 15 7.73 -12.74 22.22
C GLN A 15 8.44 -12.98 20.89
N GLN A 16 9.16 -14.10 20.76
CA GLN A 16 9.82 -14.49 19.52
C GLN A 16 8.82 -14.78 18.40
N TYR A 17 7.68 -15.40 18.69
CA TYR A 17 6.60 -15.57 17.72
C TYR A 17 5.93 -14.24 17.37
N GLN A 18 5.70 -13.32 18.33
CA GLN A 18 5.12 -12.00 18.05
C GLN A 18 6.01 -11.14 17.16
N SER A 19 7.33 -11.10 17.41
CA SER A 19 8.26 -10.36 16.53
C SER A 19 8.33 -10.96 15.12
N HIS A 20 8.21 -12.30 15.00
CA HIS A 20 8.04 -12.96 13.71
C HIS A 20 6.70 -12.64 13.05
N VAL A 21 5.59 -12.57 13.79
CA VAL A 21 4.27 -12.24 13.24
C VAL A 21 4.21 -10.81 12.72
N ASP A 22 4.81 -9.84 13.42
CA ASP A 22 4.97 -8.47 12.94
C ASP A 22 5.77 -8.41 11.63
N SER A 23 6.74 -9.32 11.46
CA SER A 23 7.52 -9.50 10.22
C SER A 23 6.74 -10.24 9.13
N VAL A 24 5.81 -11.13 9.48
CA VAL A 24 4.94 -11.91 8.57
C VAL A 24 3.76 -11.08 8.05
N HIS A 25 3.40 -9.97 8.70
CA HIS A 25 2.41 -9.01 8.19
C HIS A 25 2.86 -8.22 6.95
N LEU A 26 4.03 -8.56 6.40
CA LEU A 26 4.55 -8.09 5.12
C LEU A 26 4.94 -9.24 4.19
N LEU A 27 4.34 -10.43 4.33
CA LEU A 27 4.21 -11.29 3.15
C LEU A 27 3.57 -10.41 2.08
N PRO A 28 4.24 -10.19 0.92
CA PRO A 28 3.68 -9.35 -0.11
C PRO A 28 2.39 -10.02 -0.54
N VAL A 29 1.27 -9.54 -0.01
CA VAL A 29 -0.01 -9.66 -0.69
C VAL A 29 0.32 -9.05 -2.04
N ASP A 30 0.40 -9.88 -3.08
CA ASP A 30 0.76 -9.43 -4.41
C ASP A 30 -0.25 -8.35 -4.81
N ILE A 31 0.11 -7.09 -4.53
CA ILE A 31 -0.69 -5.95 -4.92
C ILE A 31 -0.66 -6.03 -6.43
N ILE A 32 -1.82 -6.36 -7.00
CA ILE A 32 -2.00 -6.43 -8.43
C ILE A 32 -1.51 -5.11 -9.03
N LYS A 33 -0.66 -5.19 -10.05
CA LYS A 33 -0.24 -3.97 -10.76
C LYS A 33 -1.48 -3.34 -11.39
N PHE A 34 -1.65 -2.05 -11.19
CA PHE A 34 -2.79 -1.31 -11.70
C PHE A 34 -2.43 -0.58 -12.98
N ASP A 35 -3.06 -0.96 -14.08
CA ASP A 35 -2.84 -0.38 -15.41
C ASP A 35 -3.75 0.80 -15.73
N GLY A 36 -4.73 1.10 -14.88
CA GLY A 36 -5.75 2.12 -15.11
C GLY A 36 -7.12 1.58 -15.52
N GLU A 37 -7.36 0.27 -15.49
CA GLU A 37 -8.69 -0.27 -15.77
C GLU A 37 -9.72 0.13 -14.69
N PRO A 38 -10.78 0.90 -15.01
CA PRO A 38 -11.69 1.43 -13.99
C PRO A 38 -12.42 0.36 -13.16
N LEU A 39 -12.66 -0.82 -13.74
CA LEU A 39 -13.27 -1.96 -13.03
C LEU A 39 -12.35 -2.51 -11.93
N LYS A 40 -11.03 -2.41 -12.10
CA LYS A 40 -10.03 -2.89 -11.14
C LYS A 40 -9.64 -1.83 -10.11
N TYR A 41 -9.98 -0.55 -10.32
CA TYR A 41 -9.58 0.55 -9.44
C TYR A 41 -9.94 0.29 -7.98
N TRP A 42 -11.19 -0.06 -7.68
CA TRP A 42 -11.63 -0.25 -6.29
C TRP A 42 -11.01 -1.49 -5.63
N GLN A 43 -10.67 -2.51 -6.42
CA GLN A 43 -9.91 -3.65 -5.92
C GLN A 43 -8.47 -3.24 -5.57
N PHE A 44 -7.82 -2.50 -6.47
CA PHE A 44 -6.47 -1.99 -6.25
C PHE A 44 -6.40 -1.08 -5.01
N ILE A 45 -7.28 -0.09 -4.87
CA ILE A 45 -7.27 0.82 -3.72
C ILE A 45 -7.49 0.09 -2.39
N ARG A 46 -8.38 -0.92 -2.36
CA ARG A 46 -8.58 -1.72 -1.14
C ARG A 46 -7.31 -2.47 -0.74
N LEU A 47 -6.65 -3.11 -1.70
CA LEU A 47 -5.38 -3.81 -1.46
C LEU A 47 -4.28 -2.81 -1.04
N TRP A 48 -4.17 -1.69 -1.75
CA TRP A 48 -3.26 -0.60 -1.45
C TRP A 48 -3.40 -0.12 0.00
N SER A 49 -4.62 0.20 0.43
CA SER A 49 -4.88 0.67 1.80
C SER A 49 -4.59 -0.39 2.86
N SER A 50 -4.83 -1.68 2.57
CA SER A 50 -4.54 -2.75 3.53
C SER A 50 -3.04 -3.02 3.74
N VAL A 51 -2.19 -2.75 2.74
CA VAL A 51 -0.78 -3.13 2.74
C VAL A 51 0.13 -1.93 3.02
N ILE A 52 -0.14 -0.79 2.38
CA ILE A 52 0.79 0.34 2.30
C ILE A 52 0.29 1.57 3.05
N ASP A 53 -1.03 1.77 3.16
CA ASP A 53 -1.59 2.94 3.86
C ASP A 53 -1.66 2.76 5.38
N LYS A 54 -0.58 2.24 5.97
CA LYS A 54 -0.38 2.24 7.43
C LYS A 54 0.16 3.61 7.85
N GLU A 55 -0.27 4.12 9.01
CA GLU A 55 0.16 5.42 9.54
C GLU A 55 1.68 5.53 9.76
N THR A 56 2.38 4.41 9.86
CA THR A 56 3.83 4.34 10.10
C THR A 56 4.70 4.48 8.85
N VAL A 57 4.12 4.39 7.65
CA VAL A 57 4.88 4.50 6.38
C VAL A 57 4.93 5.96 5.94
N PRO A 58 6.11 6.55 5.69
CA PRO A 58 6.21 7.93 5.21
C PRO A 58 5.55 8.13 3.85
N ASP A 59 4.94 9.29 3.61
CA ASP A 59 4.23 9.59 2.35
C ASP A 59 5.14 9.49 1.12
N GLN A 60 6.42 9.84 1.23
CA GLN A 60 7.39 9.66 0.13
C GLN A 60 7.55 8.18 -0.27
N GLU A 61 7.55 7.28 0.73
CA GLU A 61 7.66 5.85 0.49
C GLU A 61 6.35 5.29 -0.07
N LYS A 62 5.19 5.77 0.44
CA LYS A 62 3.88 5.45 -0.14
C LYS A 62 3.80 5.87 -1.60
N LEU A 63 4.20 7.09 -1.94
CA LEU A 63 4.21 7.60 -3.31
C LEU A 63 5.14 6.81 -4.23
N THR A 64 6.35 6.49 -3.75
CA THR A 64 7.32 5.69 -4.53
C THR A 64 6.76 4.30 -4.82
N ARG A 65 6.17 3.64 -3.82
CA ARG A 65 5.52 2.34 -4.01
C ARG A 65 4.30 2.45 -4.93
N LEU A 66 3.50 3.52 -4.82
CA LEU A 66 2.32 3.72 -5.66
C LEU A 66 2.71 3.78 -7.12
N TYR A 67 3.82 4.46 -7.43
CA TYR A 67 4.41 4.48 -8.75
C TYR A 67 4.89 3.10 -9.23
N GLN A 68 5.47 2.28 -8.35
CA GLN A 68 5.93 0.92 -8.70
C GLN A 68 4.79 -0.07 -8.96
N TYR A 69 3.69 0.07 -8.24
CA TYR A 69 2.50 -0.79 -8.36
C TYR A 69 1.49 -0.28 -9.40
N THR A 70 1.75 0.86 -10.02
CA THR A 70 1.03 1.32 -11.20
C THR A 70 1.83 1.02 -12.47
N VAL A 71 1.13 0.76 -13.57
CA VAL A 71 1.70 0.54 -14.90
C VAL A 71 0.84 1.24 -15.95
N GLY A 72 1.33 1.30 -17.19
CA GLY A 72 0.60 1.90 -18.31
C GLY A 72 0.08 3.31 -18.01
N GLN A 73 -1.15 3.59 -18.42
CA GLN A 73 -1.79 4.90 -18.25
C GLN A 73 -1.91 5.34 -16.79
N ALA A 74 -2.09 4.42 -15.84
CA ALA A 74 -2.16 4.78 -14.42
C ALA A 74 -0.83 5.32 -13.90
N ARG A 75 0.28 4.69 -14.30
CA ARG A 75 1.62 5.14 -13.92
C ARG A 75 1.95 6.48 -14.54
N ASP A 76 1.67 6.62 -15.83
CA ASP A 76 1.97 7.85 -16.57
C ASP A 76 1.17 9.04 -16.02
N ALA A 77 -0.08 8.80 -15.58
CA ALA A 77 -0.92 9.82 -14.95
C ALA A 77 -0.34 10.36 -13.64
N ILE A 78 0.34 9.54 -12.84
CA ILE A 78 0.87 9.95 -11.52
C ILE A 78 2.38 10.22 -11.50
N ALA A 79 3.09 9.97 -12.61
CA ALA A 79 4.55 10.06 -12.67
C ALA A 79 5.08 11.44 -12.26
N HIS A 80 4.35 12.51 -12.58
CA HIS A 80 4.76 13.87 -12.27
C HIS A 80 4.70 14.18 -10.76
N CYS A 81 3.85 13.49 -10.00
CA CYS A 81 3.72 13.69 -8.56
C CYS A 81 5.01 13.34 -7.80
N LEU A 82 5.87 12.47 -8.35
CA LEU A 82 7.17 12.11 -7.77
C LEU A 82 8.15 13.29 -7.68
N TYR A 83 7.96 14.32 -8.51
CA TYR A 83 8.82 15.49 -8.53
C TYR A 83 8.30 16.63 -7.64
N ASN A 84 7.21 16.40 -6.91
CA ASN A 84 6.69 17.38 -5.97
C ASN A 84 7.67 17.52 -4.78
N PRO A 85 8.15 18.73 -4.46
CA PRO A 85 9.06 18.94 -3.33
C PRO A 85 8.42 18.61 -1.98
N ASP A 86 7.09 18.63 -1.88
CA ASP A 86 6.34 18.14 -0.73
C ASP A 86 5.78 16.75 -1.05
N SER A 87 6.38 15.73 -0.45
CA SER A 87 6.00 14.33 -0.64
C SER A 87 4.57 14.02 -0.20
N SER A 88 4.05 14.72 0.82
CA SER A 88 2.69 14.52 1.31
C SER A 88 1.68 15.06 0.31
N LEU A 89 1.94 16.26 -0.23
CA LEU A 89 1.13 16.82 -1.32
C LEU A 89 1.21 15.96 -2.59
N GLY A 90 2.42 15.49 -2.96
CA GLY A 90 2.60 14.60 -4.11
C GLY A 90 1.83 13.29 -3.97
N TYR A 91 1.85 12.67 -2.79
CA TYR A 91 1.08 11.45 -2.53
C TYR A 91 -0.44 11.71 -2.60
N ALA A 92 -0.92 12.77 -1.94
CA ALA A 92 -2.33 13.13 -1.96
C ALA A 92 -2.83 13.43 -3.39
N GLU A 93 -2.03 14.14 -4.19
CA GLU A 93 -2.31 14.44 -5.59
C GLU A 93 -2.38 13.17 -6.44
N ALA A 94 -1.40 12.26 -6.30
CA ALA A 94 -1.40 10.99 -7.02
C ALA A 94 -2.67 10.17 -6.74
N MET A 95 -3.09 10.08 -5.48
CA MET A 95 -4.33 9.39 -5.09
C MET A 95 -5.57 10.07 -5.69
N ALA A 96 -5.62 11.40 -5.70
CA ALA A 96 -6.71 12.16 -6.30
C ALA A 96 -6.81 11.94 -7.82
N ILE A 97 -5.67 11.90 -8.52
CA ILE A 97 -5.59 11.62 -9.95
C ILE A 97 -6.12 10.23 -10.26
N LEU A 98 -5.65 9.19 -9.55
CA LEU A 98 -6.13 7.82 -9.77
C LEU A 98 -7.65 7.71 -9.58
N LYS A 99 -8.19 8.36 -8.54
CA LYS A 99 -9.64 8.39 -8.29
C LYS A 99 -10.41 9.11 -9.39
N ARG A 100 -9.91 10.26 -9.85
CA ARG A 100 -10.56 11.05 -10.89
C ARG A 100 -10.54 10.34 -12.25
N CYS A 101 -9.41 9.76 -12.63
CA CYS A 101 -9.22 9.15 -13.94
C CYS A 101 -9.82 7.74 -14.03
N PHE A 102 -9.78 6.96 -12.94
CA PHE A 102 -10.11 5.53 -12.98
C PHE A 102 -11.13 5.11 -11.93
N GLY A 103 -11.50 5.98 -10.98
CA GLY A 103 -12.41 5.62 -9.88
C GLY A 103 -13.89 5.57 -10.24
N ASN A 104 -14.26 6.03 -11.43
CA ASN A 104 -15.63 5.94 -11.92
C ASN A 104 -15.74 4.96 -13.09
N PRO A 105 -16.25 3.72 -12.87
CA PRO A 105 -16.40 2.75 -13.94
C PRO A 105 -17.45 3.15 -15.00
N TYR A 106 -18.30 4.14 -14.70
CA TYR A 106 -19.33 4.66 -15.61
C TYR A 106 -18.90 5.95 -16.35
N ALA A 107 -17.70 6.47 -16.08
CA ALA A 107 -17.19 7.67 -16.78
C ALA A 107 -16.68 7.37 -18.20
N VAL A 108 -16.68 6.10 -18.64
CA VAL A 108 -16.34 5.70 -20.01
C VAL A 108 -17.54 5.96 -20.94
N SER A 109 -17.91 7.24 -21.08
CA SER A 109 -18.84 7.77 -22.09
C SER A 109 -18.74 9.28 -22.08
N GLN A 110 -17.60 9.83 -22.51
CA GLN A 110 -17.48 11.10 -23.23
C GLN A 110 -16.00 11.47 -23.42
N ALA A 111 -15.49 11.19 -24.62
CA ALA A 111 -14.57 12.03 -25.39
C ALA A 111 -14.38 11.39 -26.78
#